data_AF-A0A7X9D6I0-F1
#
_entry.id   AF-A0A7X9D6I0-F1
#
_cell.length_a   1.000
_cell.length_b   1.000
_cell.length_c   1.000
_cell.angle_alpha   90.00
_cell.angle_beta   90.00
_cell.angle_gamma   90.00
#
_symmetry.space_group_name_H-M   'P 1'
#
loop_
_entity.id
_entity.type
_entity.pdbx_description
1 polymer ?
#
loop_
_entity_poly.entity_id
_entity_poly.type
_entity_poly.pdbx_seq_one_letter_code
_entity_poly.pdbx_strand_id
1 'polypeptide(L)'
;AYEGVEPPKMTLTTTKNFGETISLSIRAAEADKADVWIDLNNDGIKDPGEDDILFDGYKDYTLGAQTVTIYGKANTMDCLDNSLTTLDVSYNTALQFLYCSSNSLSTLDVTNNTALLGLHCSENSLTELDVSNNTELLSLYCSENSLTELDVTNNTELLVIDCSANQIEGEKMEILVNSLFNRKNTTEGYFRVHSSTTPNNVITKAQVAKAKAKNWRVVDDQNNDYEGI
;
A
#
# COMPACT_ATOMS: atom_id res chain seq x y z
N ALA A 1 25.10 -8.98 12.91
CA ALA A 1 25.42 -7.57 13.20
C ALA A 1 25.53 -6.84 11.87
N TYR A 2 24.67 -5.86 11.62
CA TYR A 2 24.66 -5.07 10.40
C TYR A 2 25.81 -4.06 10.48
N GLU A 3 26.93 -4.31 9.81
CA GLU A 3 28.09 -3.41 9.80
C GLU A 3 27.76 -2.13 9.02
N GLY A 4 27.43 -1.04 9.72
CA GLY A 4 27.27 0.30 9.14
C GLY A 4 26.05 0.52 8.26
N VAL A 5 25.17 -0.48 8.12
CA VAL A 5 23.86 -0.38 7.47
C VAL A 5 22.79 -0.41 8.58
N GLU A 6 21.86 0.52 8.54
CA GLU A 6 20.73 0.55 9.47
C GLU A 6 19.95 -0.76 9.35
N PRO A 7 19.67 -1.47 10.46
CA PRO A 7 19.00 -2.77 10.40
C PRO A 7 17.60 -2.62 9.77
N PRO A 8 17.07 -3.66 9.12
CA PRO A 8 15.70 -3.66 8.64
C PRO A 8 14.75 -3.29 9.77
N LYS A 9 13.90 -2.30 9.52
CA LYS A 9 12.88 -1.85 10.44
C LYS A 9 11.73 -1.18 9.71
N MET A 10 10.62 -1.05 10.42
CA MET A 10 9.48 -0.24 10.03
C MET A 10 9.00 0.52 11.25
N THR A 11 8.57 1.76 11.09
CA THR A 11 8.08 2.61 12.18
C THR A 11 6.65 3.03 11.88
N LEU A 12 5.77 2.92 12.88
CA LEU A 12 4.36 3.27 12.77
C LEU A 12 4.02 4.28 13.86
N THR A 13 3.32 5.36 13.52
CA THR A 13 2.78 6.32 14.51
C THR A 13 1.27 6.38 14.42
N THR A 14 0.59 6.21 15.54
CA THR A 14 -0.89 6.20 15.65
C THR A 14 -1.41 7.34 16.52
N THR A 15 -2.67 7.72 16.33
CA THR A 15 -3.38 8.59 17.29
C THR A 15 -3.81 7.87 18.56
N LYS A 16 -3.77 6.53 18.59
CA LYS A 16 -4.10 5.74 19.78
C LYS A 16 -3.13 6.08 20.93
N ASN A 17 -3.63 6.01 22.15
CA ASN A 17 -2.93 6.38 23.37
C ASN A 17 -2.18 5.19 23.98
N PHE A 18 -1.29 5.51 24.91
CA PHE A 18 -0.67 4.53 25.80
C PHE A 18 -1.73 3.59 26.41
N GLY A 19 -1.48 2.28 26.37
CA GLY A 19 -2.37 1.25 26.91
C GLY A 19 -3.50 0.83 25.95
N GLU A 20 -3.75 1.56 24.87
CA GLU A 20 -4.61 1.08 23.76
C GLU A 20 -3.85 0.07 22.90
N THR A 21 -4.56 -0.64 22.01
CA THR A 21 -3.96 -1.68 21.17
C THR A 21 -3.95 -1.33 19.69
N ILE A 22 -2.90 -1.78 19.01
CA ILE A 22 -2.87 -1.92 17.55
C ILE A 22 -2.91 -3.40 17.17
N SER A 23 -3.58 -3.75 16.09
CA SER A 23 -3.64 -5.12 15.58
C SER A 23 -2.75 -5.24 14.36
N LEU A 24 -1.77 -6.14 14.41
CA LEU A 24 -0.77 -6.29 13.34
C LEU A 24 -0.70 -7.75 12.90
N SER A 25 -0.45 -7.97 11.61
CA SER A 25 0.03 -9.26 11.09
C SER A 25 1.37 -9.09 10.40
N ILE A 26 2.34 -9.89 10.82
CA ILE A 26 3.71 -9.84 10.30
C ILE A 26 4.03 -11.21 9.70
N ARG A 27 4.62 -11.22 8.50
CA ARG A 27 5.22 -12.43 7.92
C ARG A 27 6.67 -12.15 7.60
N ALA A 28 7.51 -13.11 7.97
CA ALA A 28 8.94 -13.11 7.69
C ALA A 28 9.35 -14.51 7.24
N ALA A 29 10.39 -14.60 6.41
CA ALA A 29 11.00 -15.88 6.09
C ALA A 29 11.49 -16.57 7.37
N GLU A 30 11.45 -17.91 7.41
CA GLU A 30 11.84 -18.68 8.61
C GLU A 30 13.24 -18.34 9.12
N ALA A 31 14.18 -18.03 8.21
CA ALA A 31 15.54 -17.64 8.58
C ALA A 31 15.63 -16.24 9.23
N ASP A 32 14.63 -15.38 9.00
CA ASP A 32 14.60 -13.99 9.47
C ASP A 32 13.76 -13.84 10.76
N LYS A 33 12.84 -14.78 11.07
CA LYS A 33 11.90 -14.69 12.22
C LYS A 33 12.57 -14.43 13.57
N ALA A 34 13.74 -15.00 13.81
CA ALA A 34 14.46 -14.85 15.09
C ALA A 34 14.96 -13.41 15.34
N ASP A 35 15.12 -12.62 14.28
CA ASP A 35 15.58 -11.24 14.34
C ASP A 35 14.43 -10.22 14.40
N VAL A 36 13.18 -10.67 14.24
CA VAL A 36 12.01 -9.81 14.25
C VAL A 36 11.49 -9.57 15.68
N TRP A 37 11.22 -8.31 16.01
CA TRP A 37 10.61 -7.91 17.28
C TRP A 37 9.97 -6.53 17.18
N ILE A 38 9.13 -6.20 18.15
CA ILE A 38 8.37 -4.96 18.18
C ILE A 38 8.70 -4.14 19.43
N ASP A 39 9.31 -2.99 19.22
CA ASP A 39 9.58 -1.97 20.22
C ASP A 39 8.28 -1.19 20.48
N LEU A 40 7.57 -1.58 21.54
CA LEU A 40 6.24 -1.06 21.89
C LEU A 40 6.31 0.26 22.63
N ASN A 41 7.44 0.54 23.29
CA ASN A 41 7.67 1.75 24.07
C ASN A 41 8.56 2.77 23.32
N ASN A 42 9.12 2.38 22.18
CA ASN A 42 9.99 3.14 21.29
C ASN A 42 11.25 3.69 21.99
N ASP A 43 11.88 2.86 22.83
CA ASP A 43 13.15 3.17 23.50
C ASP A 43 14.38 2.55 22.80
N GLY A 44 14.17 1.73 21.78
CA GLY A 44 15.21 1.06 21.00
C GLY A 44 15.82 -0.17 21.68
N ILE A 45 15.24 -0.64 22.77
CA ILE A 45 15.70 -1.79 23.56
C ILE A 45 14.64 -2.88 23.50
N LYS A 46 15.03 -4.12 23.18
CA LYS A 46 14.11 -5.26 23.24
C LYS A 46 13.80 -5.60 24.70
N ASP A 47 12.61 -5.21 25.16
CA ASP A 47 12.08 -5.51 26.48
C ASP A 47 11.43 -6.90 26.57
N PRO A 48 11.24 -7.47 27.78
CA PRO A 48 10.50 -8.71 27.95
C PRO A 48 9.08 -8.65 27.36
N GLY A 49 8.79 -9.52 26.39
CA GLY A 49 7.49 -9.60 25.72
C GLY A 49 7.44 -8.93 24.34
N GLU A 50 8.44 -8.14 23.98
CA GLU A 50 8.55 -7.50 22.65
C GLU A 50 9.03 -8.45 21.54
N ASP A 51 9.51 -9.63 21.93
CA ASP A 51 9.82 -10.75 21.05
C ASP A 51 8.66 -11.73 20.85
N ASP A 52 7.52 -11.51 21.53
CA ASP A 52 6.32 -12.32 21.38
C ASP A 52 5.56 -11.90 20.11
N ILE A 53 6.13 -12.24 18.96
CA ILE A 53 5.56 -11.97 17.63
C ILE A 53 4.70 -13.17 17.20
N LEU A 54 3.44 -12.91 16.84
CA LEU A 54 2.62 -13.89 16.14
C LEU A 54 2.83 -13.74 14.63
N PHE A 55 3.63 -14.62 14.05
CA PHE A 55 3.77 -14.69 12.60
C PHE A 55 2.54 -15.32 11.96
N ASP A 56 2.23 -14.88 10.74
CA ASP A 56 1.20 -15.49 9.88
C ASP A 56 -0.24 -15.41 10.46
N GLY A 57 -0.47 -14.53 11.44
CA GLY A 57 -1.78 -14.23 12.03
C GLY A 57 -1.84 -12.80 12.57
N TYR A 58 -3.02 -12.36 13.02
CA TYR A 58 -3.18 -11.06 13.68
C TYR A 58 -2.99 -11.19 15.18
N LYS A 59 -2.27 -10.25 15.76
CA LYS A 59 -2.13 -10.09 17.20
C LYS A 59 -2.32 -8.63 17.60
N ASP A 60 -3.00 -8.44 18.72
CA ASP A 60 -3.14 -7.14 19.35
C ASP A 60 -1.93 -6.85 20.25
N TYR A 61 -1.33 -5.69 20.06
CA TYR A 61 -0.17 -5.20 20.78
C TYR A 61 -0.56 -3.97 21.58
N THR A 62 -0.39 -4.03 22.90
CA THR A 62 -0.64 -2.89 23.78
C THR A 62 0.49 -1.87 23.65
N LEU A 63 0.14 -0.63 23.36
CA LEU A 63 1.08 0.46 23.12
C LEU A 63 1.74 0.93 24.42
N GLY A 64 3.08 0.94 24.43
CA GLY A 64 3.89 1.67 25.40
C GLY A 64 4.22 3.11 24.95
N ALA A 65 4.02 3.42 23.67
CA ALA A 65 4.15 4.73 23.06
C ALA A 65 3.26 4.85 21.82
N GLN A 66 2.99 6.08 21.35
CA GLN A 66 2.22 6.32 20.13
C GLN A 66 2.97 5.93 18.86
N THR A 67 4.30 5.94 18.93
CA THR A 67 5.17 5.44 17.87
C THR A 67 5.71 4.11 18.33
N VAL A 68 5.72 3.12 17.43
CA VAL A 68 6.30 1.80 17.65
C VAL A 68 7.22 1.48 16.48
N THR A 69 8.28 0.71 16.77
CA THR A 69 9.22 0.28 15.74
C THR A 69 9.28 -1.23 15.69
N ILE A 70 9.04 -1.80 14.52
CA ILE A 70 9.24 -3.23 14.27
C ILE A 70 10.62 -3.38 13.68
N TYR A 71 11.50 -4.09 14.36
CA TYR A 71 12.83 -4.43 13.87
C TYR A 71 12.81 -5.81 13.23
N GLY A 72 13.76 -6.04 12.32
CA GLY A 72 13.91 -7.30 11.60
C GLY A 72 13.28 -7.26 10.21
N LYS A 73 13.67 -8.25 9.40
CA LYS A 73 13.26 -8.33 8.00
C LYS A 73 11.90 -9.01 7.89
N ALA A 74 10.93 -8.33 7.29
CA ALA A 74 9.60 -8.88 7.05
C ALA A 74 9.24 -8.81 5.57
N ASN A 75 8.59 -9.85 5.05
CA ASN A 75 8.11 -9.92 3.67
C ASN A 75 6.65 -9.45 3.55
N THR A 76 5.89 -9.49 4.63
CA THR A 76 4.53 -8.95 4.66
C THR A 76 4.31 -8.17 5.94
N MET A 77 3.71 -6.99 5.79
CA MET A 77 3.24 -6.16 6.89
C MET A 77 1.77 -5.84 6.67
N ASP A 78 0.94 -6.19 7.63
CA ASP A 78 -0.45 -5.80 7.70
C ASP A 78 -0.69 -4.98 8.96
N CYS A 79 -1.08 -3.73 8.77
CA CYS A 79 -1.42 -2.76 9.80
C CYS A 79 -2.75 -2.05 9.50
N LEU A 80 -3.70 -2.77 8.90
CA LEU A 80 -5.06 -2.30 8.65
C LEU A 80 -5.71 -1.74 9.92
N ASP A 81 -6.46 -0.65 9.80
CA ASP A 81 -7.36 -0.12 10.85
C ASP A 81 -6.67 0.12 12.21
N ASN A 82 -5.60 0.91 12.18
CA ASN A 82 -4.82 1.24 13.38
C ASN A 82 -4.76 2.74 13.67
N SER A 83 -5.55 3.55 12.99
CA SER A 83 -5.53 5.02 13.10
C SER A 83 -4.10 5.58 12.93
N LEU A 84 -3.33 4.97 12.02
CA LEU A 84 -1.97 5.40 11.73
C LEU A 84 -1.98 6.76 11.04
N THR A 85 -1.08 7.63 11.48
CA THR A 85 -0.83 8.96 10.89
C THR A 85 0.45 8.97 10.07
N THR A 86 1.41 8.11 10.42
CA THR A 86 2.63 7.88 9.64
C THR A 86 2.96 6.39 9.59
N LEU A 87 3.61 6.00 8.50
CA LEU A 87 4.14 4.67 8.29
C LEU A 87 5.44 4.81 7.49
N ASP A 88 6.56 4.44 8.10
CA ASP A 88 7.87 4.38 7.45
C ASP A 88 8.27 2.92 7.26
N VAL A 89 8.36 2.50 6.00
CA VAL A 89 8.80 1.15 5.58
C VAL A 89 10.12 1.18 4.79
N SER A 90 10.78 2.34 4.73
CA SER A 90 11.91 2.60 3.83
C SER A 90 13.14 1.74 4.10
N TYR A 91 13.29 1.23 5.33
CA TYR A 91 14.38 0.35 5.75
C TYR A 91 14.06 -1.14 5.64
N ASN A 92 12.81 -1.52 5.34
CA ASN A 92 12.43 -2.92 5.14
C ASN A 92 12.30 -3.25 3.64
N THR A 93 13.43 -3.20 2.94
CA THR A 93 13.51 -3.36 1.47
C THR A 93 13.10 -4.74 0.94
N ALA A 94 12.96 -5.74 1.82
CA ALA A 94 12.50 -7.08 1.48
C ALA A 94 10.97 -7.26 1.50
N LEU A 95 10.24 -6.19 1.81
CA LEU A 95 8.78 -6.19 1.88
C LEU A 95 8.18 -6.47 0.49
N GLN A 96 7.34 -7.50 0.40
CA GLN A 96 6.65 -7.92 -0.81
C GLN A 96 5.17 -7.55 -0.79
N PHE A 97 4.55 -7.51 0.39
CA PHE A 97 3.16 -7.13 0.54
C PHE A 97 2.98 -6.14 1.69
N LEU A 98 2.34 -5.02 1.38
CA LEU A 98 2.00 -4.00 2.37
C LEU A 98 0.50 -3.76 2.38
N TYR A 99 -0.13 -3.99 3.53
CA TYR A 99 -1.54 -3.70 3.79
C TYR A 99 -1.63 -2.64 4.89
N CYS A 100 -1.93 -1.41 4.51
CA CYS A 100 -2.06 -0.26 5.40
C CYS A 100 -3.36 0.51 5.19
N SER A 101 -4.40 -0.15 4.62
CA SER A 101 -5.69 0.48 4.39
C SER A 101 -6.42 0.86 5.68
N SER A 102 -7.40 1.75 5.56
CA SER A 102 -8.25 2.23 6.67
C SER A 102 -7.44 2.88 7.78
N ASN A 103 -6.56 3.82 7.41
CA ASN A 103 -5.75 4.61 8.33
C ASN A 103 -5.94 6.11 8.04
N SER A 104 -5.08 6.96 8.57
CA SER A 104 -5.09 8.41 8.36
C SER A 104 -3.75 8.90 7.79
N LEU A 105 -3.12 8.09 6.94
CA LEU A 105 -1.86 8.43 6.28
C LEU A 105 -2.10 9.57 5.29
N SER A 106 -1.33 10.65 5.42
CA SER A 106 -1.31 11.76 4.44
C SER A 106 -0.23 11.59 3.38
N THR A 107 0.79 10.79 3.68
CA THR A 107 1.90 10.45 2.78
C THR A 107 2.26 8.97 2.96
N LEU A 108 2.81 8.36 1.92
CA LEU A 108 3.33 7.01 1.95
C LEU A 108 4.48 6.90 0.95
N ASP A 109 5.70 6.66 1.45
CA ASP A 109 6.87 6.42 0.62
C ASP A 109 7.18 4.92 0.55
N VAL A 110 7.10 4.37 -0.66
CA VAL A 110 7.42 2.97 -0.98
C VAL A 110 8.56 2.84 -1.98
N THR A 111 9.29 3.93 -2.25
CA THR A 111 10.28 4.01 -3.33
C THR A 111 11.51 3.11 -3.10
N ASN A 112 11.80 2.76 -1.83
CA ASN A 112 12.85 1.81 -1.47
C ASN A 112 12.39 0.34 -1.44
N ASN A 113 11.07 0.09 -1.44
CA ASN A 113 10.49 -1.25 -1.35
C ASN A 113 10.33 -1.87 -2.75
N THR A 114 11.44 -1.97 -3.47
CA THR A 114 11.50 -2.42 -4.87
C THR A 114 11.00 -3.85 -5.09
N ALA A 115 10.97 -4.68 -4.04
CA ALA A 115 10.44 -6.03 -4.06
C ALA A 115 8.91 -6.12 -3.85
N LEU A 116 8.19 -5.01 -3.76
CA LEU A 116 6.73 -5.00 -3.57
C LEU A 116 6.02 -5.64 -4.76
N LEU A 117 5.21 -6.64 -4.45
CA LEU A 117 4.29 -7.34 -5.35
C LEU A 117 2.85 -6.88 -5.15
N GLY A 118 2.47 -6.45 -3.94
CA GLY A 118 1.13 -5.93 -3.65
C GLY A 118 1.15 -4.77 -2.67
N LEU A 119 0.44 -3.70 -3.01
CA LEU A 119 0.27 -2.52 -2.18
C LEU A 119 -1.22 -2.22 -2.00
N HIS A 120 -1.67 -2.23 -0.74
CA HIS A 120 -3.02 -1.89 -0.33
C HIS A 120 -2.97 -0.73 0.66
N CYS A 121 -3.29 0.47 0.17
CA CYS A 121 -3.28 1.72 0.93
C CYS A 121 -4.61 2.49 0.77
N SER A 122 -5.70 1.76 0.51
CA SER A 122 -7.05 2.35 0.39
C SER A 122 -7.51 3.01 1.68
N GLU A 123 -8.52 3.89 1.61
CA GLU A 123 -9.13 4.52 2.79
C GLU A 123 -8.08 5.22 3.67
N ASN A 124 -7.36 6.16 3.06
CA ASN A 124 -6.38 7.03 3.71
C ASN A 124 -6.62 8.48 3.26
N SER A 125 -5.66 9.37 3.47
CA SER A 125 -5.71 10.78 3.05
C SER A 125 -4.55 11.15 2.12
N LEU A 126 -4.07 10.19 1.32
CA LEU A 126 -2.95 10.38 0.40
C LEU A 126 -3.34 11.37 -0.70
N THR A 127 -2.49 12.36 -0.97
CA THR A 127 -2.64 13.31 -2.09
C THR A 127 -1.76 12.97 -3.28
N GLU A 128 -0.69 12.22 -3.02
CA GLU A 128 0.27 11.71 -3.99
C GLU A 128 0.66 10.28 -3.64
N LEU A 129 1.05 9.51 -4.65
CA LEU A 129 1.57 8.16 -4.49
C LEU A 129 2.54 7.86 -5.64
N ASP A 130 3.82 7.72 -5.31
CA ASP A 130 4.86 7.32 -6.27
C ASP A 130 5.13 5.82 -6.16
N VAL A 131 4.81 5.09 -7.24
CA VAL A 131 5.08 3.66 -7.38
C VAL A 131 6.12 3.35 -8.45
N SER A 132 6.85 4.36 -8.93
CA SER A 132 7.73 4.26 -10.10
C SER A 132 8.91 3.29 -9.95
N ASN A 133 9.34 3.03 -8.71
CA ASN A 133 10.40 2.07 -8.38
C ASN A 133 9.87 0.65 -8.08
N ASN A 134 8.57 0.46 -7.93
CA ASN A 134 7.96 -0.83 -7.59
C ASN A 134 7.64 -1.60 -8.88
N THR A 135 8.67 -1.88 -9.69
CA THR A 135 8.50 -2.47 -11.03
C THR A 135 7.93 -3.89 -11.03
N GLU A 136 8.01 -4.59 -9.89
CA GLU A 136 7.45 -5.94 -9.71
C GLU A 136 5.99 -5.94 -9.23
N LEU A 137 5.37 -4.75 -9.06
CA LEU A 137 4.03 -4.63 -8.50
C LEU A 137 2.97 -5.28 -9.39
N LEU A 138 2.23 -6.24 -8.83
CA LEU A 138 1.17 -7.00 -9.50
C LEU A 138 -0.21 -6.43 -9.20
N SER A 139 -0.40 -5.86 -8.02
CA SER A 139 -1.68 -5.27 -7.60
C SER A 139 -1.49 -4.00 -6.79
N LEU A 140 -2.22 -2.95 -7.19
CA LEU A 140 -2.26 -1.67 -6.51
C LEU A 140 -3.71 -1.33 -6.12
N TYR A 141 -3.96 -1.20 -4.83
CA TYR A 141 -5.23 -0.74 -4.27
C TYR A 141 -4.99 0.55 -3.49
N CYS A 142 -5.42 1.67 -4.06
CA CYS A 142 -5.25 3.02 -3.54
C CYS A 142 -6.57 3.81 -3.59
N SER A 143 -7.70 3.10 -3.57
CA SER A 143 -9.03 3.71 -3.57
C SER A 143 -9.29 4.55 -2.32
N GLU A 144 -10.30 5.44 -2.37
CA GLU A 144 -10.72 6.23 -1.21
C GLU A 144 -9.55 7.03 -0.59
N ASN A 145 -8.90 7.81 -1.45
CA ASN A 145 -7.85 8.75 -1.11
C ASN A 145 -8.15 10.11 -1.77
N SER A 146 -7.19 11.03 -1.77
CA SER A 146 -7.30 12.33 -2.44
C SER A 146 -6.28 12.49 -3.57
N LEU A 147 -5.92 11.39 -4.25
CA LEU A 147 -4.97 11.40 -5.35
C LEU A 147 -5.53 12.23 -6.52
N THR A 148 -4.72 13.17 -7.01
CA THR A 148 -5.07 13.99 -8.19
C THR A 148 -4.39 13.49 -9.46
N GLU A 149 -3.37 12.67 -9.30
CA GLU A 149 -2.63 12.01 -10.37
C GLU A 149 -2.14 10.64 -9.91
N LEU A 150 -1.91 9.77 -10.88
CA LEU A 150 -1.28 8.47 -10.69
C LEU A 150 -0.60 8.10 -12.01
N ASP A 151 0.66 7.71 -11.95
CA ASP A 151 1.44 7.22 -13.09
C ASP A 151 1.93 5.82 -12.78
N VAL A 152 1.59 4.87 -13.64
CA VAL A 152 1.98 3.45 -13.52
C VAL A 152 2.86 2.99 -14.69
N THR A 153 3.54 3.91 -15.36
CA THR A 153 4.32 3.63 -16.59
C THR A 153 5.39 2.55 -16.37
N ASN A 154 6.01 2.52 -15.19
CA ASN A 154 7.08 1.56 -14.86
C ASN A 154 6.54 0.23 -14.28
N ASN A 155 5.26 0.15 -13.94
CA ASN A 155 4.66 -1.02 -13.29
C ASN A 155 4.06 -1.96 -14.32
N THR A 156 4.90 -2.47 -15.23
CA THR A 156 4.46 -3.25 -16.41
C THR A 156 3.81 -4.59 -16.06
N GLU A 157 4.03 -5.09 -14.85
CA GLU A 157 3.46 -6.35 -14.34
C GLU A 157 2.07 -6.19 -13.71
N LEU A 158 1.54 -4.97 -13.57
CA LEU A 158 0.25 -4.74 -12.94
C LEU A 158 -0.88 -5.52 -13.65
N LEU A 159 -1.64 -6.24 -12.81
CA LEU A 159 -2.84 -6.98 -13.19
C LEU A 159 -4.09 -6.25 -12.71
N VAL A 160 -4.00 -5.56 -11.58
CA VAL A 160 -5.12 -4.87 -10.94
C VAL A 160 -4.68 -3.50 -10.47
N ILE A 161 -5.45 -2.48 -10.85
CA ILE A 161 -5.36 -1.12 -10.34
C ILE A 161 -6.75 -0.74 -9.84
N ASP A 162 -6.84 -0.45 -8.55
CA ASP A 162 -8.00 0.18 -7.94
C ASP A 162 -7.60 1.56 -7.43
N CYS A 163 -8.05 2.59 -8.15
CA CYS A 163 -7.87 3.98 -7.77
C CYS A 163 -9.21 4.70 -7.68
N SER A 164 -10.32 3.95 -7.53
CA SER A 164 -11.67 4.51 -7.39
C SER A 164 -11.77 5.46 -6.19
N ALA A 165 -12.76 6.38 -6.21
CA ALA A 165 -12.93 7.38 -5.13
C ALA A 165 -11.65 8.20 -4.82
N ASN A 166 -11.00 8.69 -5.87
CA ASN A 166 -9.92 9.70 -5.82
C ASN A 166 -10.36 10.97 -6.58
N GLN A 167 -9.45 11.88 -6.91
CA GLN A 167 -9.74 13.16 -7.59
C GLN A 167 -9.00 13.26 -8.94
N ILE A 168 -8.85 12.14 -9.65
CA ILE A 168 -8.12 12.06 -10.92
C ILE A 168 -9.08 12.41 -12.06
N GLU A 169 -8.80 13.49 -12.78
CA GLU A 169 -9.65 13.97 -13.88
C GLU A 169 -8.86 14.62 -15.01
N GLY A 170 -9.54 14.94 -16.12
CA GLY A 170 -8.99 15.71 -17.23
C GLY A 170 -7.69 15.15 -17.80
N GLU A 171 -6.66 15.99 -17.86
CA GLU A 171 -5.32 15.63 -18.36
C GLU A 171 -4.63 14.57 -17.47
N LYS A 172 -4.86 14.59 -16.16
CA LYS A 172 -4.25 13.61 -15.24
C LYS A 172 -4.82 12.21 -15.45
N MET A 173 -6.12 12.10 -15.73
CA MET A 173 -6.73 10.82 -16.12
C MET A 173 -6.20 10.33 -17.48
N GLU A 174 -5.94 11.24 -18.43
CA GLU A 174 -5.32 10.89 -19.72
C GLU A 174 -3.89 10.34 -19.53
N ILE A 175 -3.10 10.94 -18.64
CA ILE A 175 -1.77 10.44 -18.26
C ILE A 175 -1.88 9.02 -17.68
N LEU A 176 -2.75 8.82 -16.68
CA LEU A 176 -2.96 7.50 -16.07
C LEU A 176 -3.33 6.44 -17.12
N VAL A 177 -4.32 6.72 -17.97
CA VAL A 177 -4.73 5.78 -19.04
C VAL A 177 -3.60 5.51 -20.04
N ASN A 178 -2.77 6.51 -20.35
CA ASN A 178 -1.61 6.35 -21.23
C ASN A 178 -0.46 5.58 -20.56
N SER A 179 -0.33 5.64 -19.25
CA SER A 179 0.67 4.88 -18.48
C SER A 179 0.34 3.39 -18.35
N LEU A 180 -0.94 2.99 -18.48
CA LEU A 180 -1.36 1.58 -18.43
C LEU A 180 -0.55 0.72 -19.43
N PHE A 181 -0.03 -0.42 -18.96
CA PHE A 181 0.69 -1.37 -19.81
C PHE A 181 -0.20 -1.93 -20.94
N ASN A 182 0.37 -2.19 -22.11
CA ASN A 182 -0.37 -2.74 -23.25
C ASN A 182 -0.48 -4.27 -23.15
N ARG A 183 -1.65 -4.77 -22.76
CA ARG A 183 -1.93 -6.15 -22.41
C ARG A 183 -2.58 -6.99 -23.52
N LYS A 184 -2.58 -6.53 -24.79
CA LYS A 184 -3.33 -7.18 -25.90
C LYS A 184 -3.06 -8.67 -26.13
N ASN A 185 -1.89 -9.18 -25.75
CA ASN A 185 -1.47 -10.57 -25.99
C ASN A 185 -1.25 -11.34 -24.68
N THR A 186 -1.81 -10.84 -23.59
CA THR A 186 -1.62 -11.37 -22.24
C THR A 186 -2.97 -11.36 -21.50
N THR A 187 -3.01 -11.82 -20.25
CA THR A 187 -4.23 -11.85 -19.43
C THR A 187 -4.93 -10.48 -19.38
N GLU A 188 -6.24 -10.41 -19.34
CA GLU A 188 -6.93 -9.11 -19.15
C GLU A 188 -6.53 -8.48 -17.80
N GLY A 189 -6.30 -7.17 -17.80
CA GLY A 189 -6.07 -6.39 -16.56
C GLY A 189 -7.38 -5.77 -16.03
N TYR A 190 -7.44 -5.47 -14.74
CA TYR A 190 -8.59 -4.82 -14.11
C TYR A 190 -8.24 -3.39 -13.71
N PHE A 191 -8.98 -2.43 -14.25
CA PHE A 191 -8.85 -1.02 -13.94
C PHE A 191 -10.14 -0.51 -13.30
N ARG A 192 -10.16 -0.49 -11.97
CA ARG A 192 -11.27 0.07 -11.19
C ARG A 192 -10.99 1.54 -10.91
N VAL A 193 -11.81 2.40 -11.49
CA VAL A 193 -11.55 3.85 -11.53
C VAL A 193 -12.74 4.68 -11.05
N HIS A 194 -13.94 4.10 -11.04
CA HIS A 194 -15.16 4.79 -10.65
C HIS A 194 -15.70 4.23 -9.34
N SER A 195 -16.21 5.10 -8.47
CA SER A 195 -17.01 4.70 -7.31
C SER A 195 -18.43 5.20 -7.51
N SER A 196 -19.40 4.34 -7.22
CA SER A 196 -20.84 4.66 -7.32
C SER A 196 -21.30 5.62 -6.21
N THR A 197 -20.61 5.64 -5.08
CA THR A 197 -20.93 6.46 -3.90
C THR A 197 -20.08 7.74 -3.84
N THR A 198 -18.83 7.66 -4.31
CA THR A 198 -17.87 8.78 -4.33
C THR A 198 -17.26 8.96 -5.73
N PRO A 199 -18.05 9.44 -6.72
CA PRO A 199 -17.65 9.50 -8.13
C PRO A 199 -16.72 10.69 -8.46
N ASN A 200 -15.69 10.90 -7.65
CA ASN A 200 -14.81 12.07 -7.75
C ASN A 200 -13.77 11.96 -8.88
N ASN A 201 -13.39 10.75 -9.28
CA ASN A 201 -12.61 10.55 -10.52
C ASN A 201 -13.50 10.81 -11.73
N VAL A 202 -12.94 11.44 -12.75
CA VAL A 202 -13.63 11.69 -14.02
C VAL A 202 -12.87 11.02 -15.16
N ILE A 203 -13.48 9.96 -15.71
CA ILE A 203 -12.98 9.26 -16.91
C ILE A 203 -14.03 9.33 -18.02
N THR A 204 -13.61 9.80 -19.19
CA THR A 204 -14.47 9.94 -20.37
C THR A 204 -14.59 8.62 -21.14
N LYS A 205 -15.64 8.46 -21.93
CA LYS A 205 -15.78 7.32 -22.88
C LYS A 205 -14.55 7.11 -23.77
N ALA A 206 -13.92 8.19 -24.23
CA ALA A 206 -12.73 8.11 -25.07
C ALA A 206 -11.52 7.54 -24.30
N GLN A 207 -11.34 7.93 -23.04
CA GLN A 207 -10.30 7.40 -22.16
C GLN A 207 -10.57 5.93 -21.80
N VAL A 208 -11.83 5.56 -21.51
CA VAL A 208 -12.22 4.15 -21.32
C VAL A 208 -11.89 3.31 -22.56
N ALA A 209 -12.19 3.81 -23.76
CA ALA A 209 -11.86 3.10 -25.00
C ALA A 209 -10.35 2.88 -25.17
N LYS A 210 -9.49 3.83 -24.75
CA LYS A 210 -8.03 3.68 -24.76
C LYS A 210 -7.55 2.59 -23.79
N ALA A 211 -8.10 2.57 -22.57
CA ALA A 211 -7.79 1.52 -21.59
C ALA A 211 -8.22 0.13 -22.10
N LYS A 212 -9.46 0.01 -22.60
CA LYS A 212 -9.97 -1.24 -23.22
C LYS A 212 -9.14 -1.67 -24.42
N ALA A 213 -8.70 -0.74 -25.26
CA ALA A 213 -7.81 -1.05 -26.38
C ALA A 213 -6.46 -1.62 -25.93
N LYS A 214 -6.02 -1.35 -24.70
CA LYS A 214 -4.85 -1.96 -24.07
C LYS A 214 -5.16 -3.26 -23.32
N ASN A 215 -6.35 -3.85 -23.48
CA ASN A 215 -6.83 -5.06 -22.78
C ASN A 215 -6.96 -4.88 -21.26
N TRP A 216 -7.45 -3.70 -20.85
CA TRP A 216 -7.90 -3.44 -19.48
C TRP A 216 -9.42 -3.37 -19.40
N ARG A 217 -10.01 -4.18 -18.53
CA ARG A 217 -11.41 -4.09 -18.17
C ARG A 217 -11.61 -2.91 -17.23
N VAL A 218 -12.38 -1.92 -17.68
CA VAL A 218 -12.69 -0.73 -16.89
C VAL A 218 -13.99 -0.96 -16.11
N VAL A 219 -13.92 -0.84 -14.78
CA VAL A 219 -15.03 -1.18 -13.89
C VAL A 219 -15.26 -0.14 -12.79
N ASP A 220 -16.44 -0.20 -12.17
CA ASP A 220 -16.77 0.50 -10.93
C ASP A 220 -16.35 -0.27 -9.66
N ASP A 221 -16.60 0.33 -8.50
CA ASP A 221 -16.36 -0.22 -7.16
C ASP A 221 -17.09 -1.53 -6.85
N GLN A 222 -18.08 -1.90 -7.64
CA GLN A 222 -18.84 -3.14 -7.53
C GLN A 222 -18.47 -4.17 -8.60
N ASN A 223 -17.44 -3.92 -9.42
CA ASN A 223 -17.00 -4.75 -10.54
C ASN A 223 -17.94 -4.78 -11.75
N ASN A 224 -18.87 -3.83 -11.86
CA ASN A 224 -19.67 -3.66 -13.07
C ASN A 224 -18.83 -2.92 -14.12
N ASP A 225 -19.06 -3.23 -15.40
CA ASP A 225 -18.40 -2.52 -16.49
C ASP A 225 -18.78 -1.04 -16.46
N TYR A 226 -17.78 -0.17 -16.54
CA TYR A 226 -17.95 1.27 -16.52
C TYR A 226 -17.53 1.88 -17.85
N GLU A 227 -18.45 2.57 -18.51
CA GLU A 227 -18.24 3.13 -19.85
C GLU A 227 -17.67 4.55 -19.83
N GLY A 228 -17.50 5.17 -18.65
CA GLY A 228 -17.15 6.58 -18.54
C GLY A 228 -18.33 7.51 -18.77
N ILE A 229 -18.13 8.78 -18.43
CA ILE A 229 -19.13 9.85 -18.68
C ILE A 229 -19.08 10.35 -20.12
#